data_AF-A0A820MUP9-F1
#
_entry.id   AF-A0A820MUP9-F1
#
_cell.length_a   1.000
_cell.length_b   1.000
_cell.length_c   1.000
_cell.angle_alpha   90.00
_cell.angle_beta   90.00
_cell.angle_gamma   90.00
#
_symmetry.space_group_name_H-M   'P 1'
#
loop_
_entity.id
_entity.type
_entity.pdbx_description
1 polymer ?
#
loop_
_entity_poly.entity_id
_entity_poly.type
_entity_poly.pdbx_seq_one_letter_code
_entity_poly.pdbx_strand_id
1 'polypeptide(L)'
;MVPYEFRPNQIFDERKHIIDAVAKKYLEQATSDVHHLVPVKVTANGNCLYYSILVLMNNPAVATSELRVRTIIELVTNETYYSNTYSPLAGPIDIAIQA
;
A
#
# COMPACT_ATOMS: atom_id res chain seq x y z
N MET A 1 1.87 9.72 20.36
CA MET A 1 2.65 9.22 19.22
C MET A 1 2.78 10.36 18.22
N VAL A 2 3.98 10.68 17.73
CA VAL A 2 4.14 11.72 16.70
C VAL A 2 3.76 11.13 15.33
N PRO A 3 2.89 11.79 14.54
CA PRO A 3 2.52 11.32 13.20
C PRO A 3 3.74 11.28 12.28
N TYR A 4 3.83 10.24 11.45
CA TYR A 4 4.79 10.26 10.34
C TYR A 4 4.27 11.21 9.26
N GLU A 5 5.09 12.18 8.89
CA GLU A 5 4.82 12.98 7.70
C GLU A 5 5.18 12.14 6.48
N PHE A 6 4.16 11.55 5.84
CA PHE A 6 4.35 10.76 4.62
C PHE A 6 4.44 11.69 3.41
N ARG A 7 5.63 11.78 2.82
CA ARG A 7 5.87 12.45 1.54
C ARG A 7 6.37 11.40 0.55
N PRO A 8 5.52 10.89 -0.37
CA PRO A 8 5.94 9.84 -1.28
C PRO A 8 7.02 10.36 -2.22
N ASN A 9 8.16 9.67 -2.21
CA ASN A 9 9.20 9.82 -3.20
C ASN A 9 8.81 9.03 -4.46
N GLN A 10 8.34 9.73 -5.48
CA GLN A 10 7.90 9.14 -6.76
C GLN A 10 9.04 9.06 -7.78
N ILE A 11 10.25 8.74 -7.33
CA ILE A 11 11.41 8.57 -8.21
C ILE A 11 11.72 7.09 -8.35
N PHE A 12 11.65 6.58 -9.57
CA PHE A 12 12.11 5.25 -9.89
C PHE A 12 13.63 5.25 -10.09
N ASP A 13 14.34 4.39 -9.34
CA ASP A 13 15.80 4.22 -9.42
C ASP A 13 16.09 2.77 -9.84
N GLU A 14 16.52 2.57 -11.09
CA GLU A 14 16.83 1.24 -11.66
C GLU A 14 17.93 0.48 -10.92
N ARG A 15 18.75 1.17 -10.10
CA ARG A 15 19.79 0.52 -9.30
C ARG A 15 19.24 -0.07 -8.01
N LYS A 16 18.07 0.40 -7.57
CA LYS A 16 17.44 0.02 -6.29
C LYS A 16 16.14 -0.75 -6.49
N HIS A 17 15.39 -0.41 -7.53
CA HIS A 17 14.05 -0.90 -7.78
C HIS A 17 14.07 -1.94 -8.89
N ILE A 18 13.32 -3.02 -8.66
CA ILE A 18 13.10 -4.07 -9.64
C ILE A 18 11.66 -3.96 -10.11
N ILE A 19 11.43 -3.99 -11.42
CA ILE A 19 10.07 -3.96 -11.98
C ILE A 19 9.35 -5.27 -11.67
N ASP A 20 8.12 -5.19 -11.20
CA ASP A 20 7.24 -6.35 -11.10
C ASP A 20 6.66 -6.68 -12.48
N ALA A 21 7.20 -7.72 -13.11
CA ALA A 21 6.79 -8.13 -14.46
C ALA A 21 5.33 -8.59 -14.55
N VAL A 22 4.75 -9.11 -13.46
CA VAL A 22 3.35 -9.57 -13.44
C VAL A 22 2.44 -8.35 -13.35
N ALA A 23 2.69 -7.45 -12.40
CA ALA A 23 1.94 -6.20 -12.28
C ALA A 23 2.09 -5.31 -13.53
N LYS A 24 3.26 -5.33 -14.19
CA LYS A 24 3.48 -4.59 -15.44
C LYS A 24 2.55 -5.06 -16.56
N LYS A 25 2.37 -6.37 -16.72
CA LYS A 25 1.42 -6.93 -17.70
C LYS A 25 -0.02 -6.51 -17.41
N TYR A 26 -0.42 -6.46 -16.13
CA TYR A 26 -1.74 -5.97 -15.76
C TYR A 26 -1.92 -4.49 -16.09
N LEU A 27 -0.91 -3.65 -15.84
CA LEU A 27 -0.95 -2.23 -16.19
C LEU A 27 -1.01 -2.00 -17.70
N GLU A 28 -0.31 -2.81 -18.49
CA GLU A 28 -0.36 -2.73 -19.97
C GLU A 28 -1.75 -3.08 -20.52
N GLN A 29 -2.51 -3.93 -19.83
CA GLN A 29 -3.89 -4.28 -20.16
C GLN A 29 -4.92 -3.30 -19.59
N ALA A 30 -4.50 -2.45 -18.64
CA ALA A 30 -5.35 -1.45 -18.03
C ALA A 30 -5.51 -0.22 -18.96
N THR A 31 -6.27 0.76 -18.48
CA THR A 31 -6.51 2.03 -19.16
C THR A 31 -5.19 2.77 -19.43
N SER A 32 -5.14 3.54 -20.53
CA SER A 32 -3.91 4.22 -20.98
C SER A 32 -3.39 5.28 -20.01
N ASP A 33 -4.25 5.76 -19.11
CA ASP A 33 -3.91 6.69 -18.05
C ASP A 33 -2.91 6.12 -17.05
N VAL A 34 -2.81 4.80 -16.87
CA VAL A 34 -1.88 4.17 -15.91
C VAL A 34 -0.61 3.60 -16.53
N HIS A 35 -0.45 3.67 -17.86
CA HIS A 35 0.70 3.08 -18.57
C HIS A 35 2.04 3.74 -18.22
N HIS A 36 2.01 4.99 -17.75
CA HIS A 36 3.18 5.73 -17.29
C HIS A 36 3.69 5.30 -15.91
N LEU A 37 2.91 4.48 -15.18
CA LEU A 37 3.29 3.98 -13.86
C LEU A 37 4.28 2.80 -13.98
N VAL A 38 5.22 2.75 -13.03
CA VAL A 38 6.22 1.68 -12.94
C VAL A 38 5.95 0.85 -11.68
N PRO A 39 5.45 -0.39 -11.82
CA PRO A 39 5.18 -1.23 -10.67
C PRO A 39 6.50 -1.79 -10.12
N VAL A 40 6.79 -1.49 -8.86
CA VAL A 40 8.01 -1.96 -8.18
C VAL A 40 7.71 -3.25 -7.43
N LYS A 41 8.59 -4.24 -7.59
CA LYS A 41 8.53 -5.52 -6.90
C LYS A 41 8.77 -5.33 -5.40
N VAL A 42 7.89 -5.91 -4.59
CA VAL A 42 7.98 -5.91 -3.12
C VAL A 42 7.91 -7.33 -2.57
N THR A 43 8.30 -7.52 -1.31
CA THR A 43 8.27 -8.82 -0.66
C THR A 43 6.84 -9.32 -0.46
N ALA A 44 6.53 -10.51 -1.01
CA ALA A 44 5.22 -11.14 -0.95
C ALA A 44 5.04 -12.04 0.29
N ASN A 45 5.14 -11.46 1.50
CA ASN A 45 5.02 -12.20 2.77
C ASN A 45 3.76 -11.81 3.60
N GLY A 46 2.73 -11.27 2.94
CA GLY A 46 1.54 -10.73 3.59
C GLY A 46 1.70 -9.31 4.16
N ASN A 47 2.87 -8.67 4.02
CA ASN A 47 3.08 -7.25 4.36
C ASN A 47 3.38 -6.37 3.13
N CYS A 48 3.01 -6.83 1.93
CA CYS A 48 3.35 -6.16 0.67
C CYS A 48 2.90 -4.69 0.64
N LEU A 49 1.73 -4.36 1.21
CA LEU A 49 1.27 -2.97 1.35
C LEU A 49 2.29 -2.09 2.09
N TYR A 50 2.80 -2.55 3.23
CA TYR A 50 3.76 -1.80 4.03
C TYR A 50 5.14 -1.73 3.37
N TYR A 51 5.55 -2.78 2.64
CA TYR A 51 6.75 -2.72 1.82
C TYR A 51 6.62 -1.67 0.70
N SER A 52 5.47 -1.59 0.02
CA SER A 52 5.21 -0.58 -1.00
C SER A 52 5.26 0.83 -0.42
N ILE A 53 4.69 1.04 0.77
CA ILE A 53 4.77 2.33 1.47
C ILE A 53 6.23 2.68 1.79
N LEU A 54 7.05 1.75 2.30
CA LEU A 54 8.46 2.03 2.60
C LEU A 54 9.28 2.40 1.37
N VAL A 55 9.04 1.74 0.23
CA VAL A 55 9.68 2.11 -1.05
C VAL A 55 9.37 3.57 -1.36
N LEU A 56 8.11 3.99 -1.21
CA LEU A 56 7.71 5.39 -1.42
C LEU A 56 8.21 6.34 -0.33
N MET A 57 8.34 5.92 0.93
CA MET A 57 8.89 6.76 1.99
C MET A 57 10.39 7.02 1.79
N ASN A 58 11.11 6.06 1.19
CA ASN A 58 12.57 6.06 1.07
C ASN A 58 13.28 6.39 2.40
N ASN A 59 12.72 5.90 3.51
CA ASN A 59 13.25 6.12 4.85
C ASN A 59 13.74 4.78 5.45
N PRO A 60 15.06 4.55 5.52
CA PRO A 60 15.61 3.29 6.01
C PRO A 60 15.44 3.09 7.53
N ALA A 61 15.08 4.14 8.27
CA ALA A 61 14.89 4.06 9.72
C ALA A 61 13.56 3.41 10.12
N VAL A 62 12.62 3.27 9.18
CA VAL A 62 11.28 2.73 9.46
C VAL A 62 11.18 1.29 8.98
N ALA A 63 10.77 0.40 9.89
CA ALA A 63 10.53 -1.00 9.57
C ALA A 63 9.07 -1.24 9.15
N THR A 64 8.82 -2.26 8.32
CA THR A 64 7.44 -2.64 7.91
C THR A 64 6.59 -3.06 9.10
N SER A 65 7.20 -3.73 10.09
CA SER A 65 6.55 -4.11 11.34
C SER A 65 6.09 -2.89 12.14
N GLU A 66 6.88 -1.81 12.16
CA GLU A 66 6.51 -0.59 12.85
C GLU A 66 5.28 0.06 12.19
N LEU A 67 5.28 0.20 10.86
CA LEU A 67 4.12 0.73 10.13
C LEU A 67 2.87 -0.09 10.42
N ARG A 68 2.97 -1.43 10.39
CA ARG A 68 1.85 -2.32 10.69
C ARG A 68 1.32 -2.15 12.11
N VAL A 69 2.20 -2.08 13.12
CA VAL A 69 1.79 -1.87 14.51
C VAL A 69 1.09 -0.52 14.67
N ARG A 70 1.62 0.54 14.05
CA ARG A 70 0.99 1.87 14.08
C ARG A 70 -0.39 1.87 13.45
N THR A 71 -0.56 1.19 12.31
CA THR A 71 -1.87 1.03 11.66
C THR A 71 -2.85 0.31 12.59
N ILE A 72 -2.43 -0.76 13.27
CA ILE A 72 -3.29 -1.46 14.23
C ILE A 72 -3.69 -0.55 15.40
N ILE A 73 -2.73 0.19 15.96
CA ILE A 73 -3.01 1.14 17.05
C ILE A 73 -4.02 2.20 16.59
N GLU A 74 -3.86 2.76 15.38
CA GLU A 74 -4.78 3.76 14.83
C GLU A 74 -6.20 3.20 14.65
N LEU A 75 -6.32 2.02 14.05
CA LEU A 75 -7.61 1.36 13.80
C LEU A 75 -8.33 1.03 15.11
N VAL A 76 -7.61 0.54 16.12
CA VAL A 76 -8.19 0.20 17.43
C VAL A 76 -8.56 1.46 18.21
N THR A 77 -7.70 2.49 18.18
CA THR A 77 -7.95 3.74 18.91
C THR A 77 -9.17 4.50 18.35
N ASN A 78 -9.40 4.41 17.04
CA ASN A 78 -10.45 5.14 16.35
C ASN A 78 -11.55 4.21 15.80
N GLU A 79 -11.74 3.05 16.42
CA GLU A 79 -12.68 2.01 15.96
C GLU A 79 -14.07 2.58 15.65
N THR A 80 -14.65 3.38 16.55
CA THR A 80 -16.00 3.94 16.37
C THR A 80 -16.10 4.80 15.11
N TYR A 81 -15.08 5.60 14.82
CA TYR A 81 -15.05 6.43 13.60
C TYR A 81 -15.02 5.57 12.35
N TYR A 82 -14.13 4.58 12.31
CA TYR A 82 -14.00 3.67 11.16
C TYR A 82 -15.25 2.81 10.96
N SER A 83 -15.80 2.23 12.03
CA SER A 83 -17.03 1.45 11.97
C SER A 83 -18.21 2.26 11.45
N ASN A 84 -18.40 3.50 11.93
CA ASN A 84 -19.49 4.35 11.43
C ASN A 84 -19.30 4.77 9.98
N THR A 85 -18.05 5.04 9.57
CA THR A 85 -17.73 5.51 8.20
C THR A 85 -17.84 4.39 7.17
N TYR A 86 -17.37 3.19 7.53
CA TYR A 86 -17.16 2.09 6.57
C TYR A 86 -18.12 0.91 6.76
N SER A 87 -18.99 0.92 7.78
CA SER A 87 -20.03 -0.11 7.95
C SER A 87 -20.89 -0.38 6.70
N PRO A 88 -21.23 0.61 5.84
CA PRO A 88 -22.01 0.33 4.63
C PRO A 88 -21.25 -0.50 3.57
N LEU A 89 -19.92 -0.60 3.68
CA LEU A 89 -19.06 -1.28 2.70
C LEU A 89 -18.80 -2.75 3.04
N ALA A 90 -19.13 -3.22 4.25
CA ALA A 90 -18.82 -4.59 4.68
C ALA A 90 -19.40 -5.65 3.73
N GLY A 91 -20.68 -5.58 3.39
CA GLY A 91 -21.33 -6.52 2.45
C GLY A 91 -20.80 -6.43 1.01
N PRO A 92 -20.73 -5.23 0.39
CA PRO A 92 -20.19 -5.07 -0.97
C PRO A 92 -18.75 -5.56 -1.13
N ILE A 93 -17.89 -5.38 -0.12
CA ILE A 93 -16.50 -5.87 -0.16
C ILE A 93 -16.45 -7.40 -0.10
N ASP A 94 -17.26 -8.03 0.75
CA ASP A 94 -17.32 -9.49 0.84
C ASP A 94 -17.74 -10.14 -0.49
N ILE A 95 -18.67 -9.50 -1.21
CA ILE A 95 -19.09 -9.93 -2.55
C ILE A 95 -17.97 -9.74 -3.57
N ALA A 96 -17.27 -8.60 -3.53
CA ALA A 96 -16.18 -8.28 -4.45
C ALA A 96 -14.95 -9.19 -4.27
N ILE A 97 -14.70 -9.70 -3.06
CA ILE A 97 -13.59 -10.63 -2.78
C ILE A 97 -13.91 -12.07 -3.24
N GLN A 98 -15.20 -12.41 -3.40
CA GLN A 98 -15.65 -13.74 -3.85
C GLN A 98 -15.78 -13.87 -5.37
N ALA A 99 -15.74 -12.76 -6.11
CA ALA A 99 -15.86 -12.71 -7.58
C ALA A 99 -14.49 -12.80 -8.27
#